data_AF-A0A0E0J604-F1
#
_entry.id   AF-A0A0E0J604-F1
#
_cell.length_a   1.000
_cell.length_b   1.000
_cell.length_c   1.000
_cell.angle_alpha   90.00
_cell.angle_beta   90.00
_cell.angle_gamma   90.00
#
_symmetry.space_group_name_H-M   'P 1'
#
loop_
_entity.id
_entity.type
_entity.pdbx_description
1 polymer ?
#
loop_
_entity_poly.entity_id
_entity_poly.type
_entity_poly.pdbx_seq_one_letter_code
_entity_poly.pdbx_strand_id
1 'polypeptide(L)' 'MDCNLLYWNGRIIDFDLPITVRLTVTDTDPGQGDSAQGGTKPATVETGAVVTVPSFVNVGDDILIDSRTGQYMNRA' A
#
# COMPACT_ATOMS: atom_id res chain seq x y z
N MET A 1 5.91 7.06 10.52
CA MET A 1 6.69 6.99 9.27
C MET A 1 7.44 8.30 9.17
N ASP A 2 8.77 8.25 9.06
CA ASP A 2 9.59 9.45 8.91
C ASP A 2 9.79 9.74 7.42
N CYS A 3 9.70 11.00 7.02
CA CYS A 3 9.90 11.45 5.64
C CYS A 3 10.89 12.62 5.61
N ASN A 4 11.66 12.71 4.54
CA ASN A 4 12.63 13.80 4.36
C ASN A 4 11.95 14.96 3.63
N LEU A 5 12.23 16.18 4.08
CA LEU A 5 11.69 17.40 3.48
C LEU A 5 12.85 18.26 2.96
N LEU A 6 12.74 18.74 1.72
CA LEU A 6 13.69 19.68 1.15
C LEU A 6 13.16 21.11 1.33
N TYR A 7 13.95 21.92 2.01
CA TYR A 7 13.64 23.34 2.22
C TYR A 7 14.47 24.24 1.32
N TRP A 8 13.82 25.25 0.76
CA TRP A 8 14.46 26.36 0.07
C TRP A 8 13.83 27.68 0.51
N ASN A 9 14.65 28.60 1.02
CA ASN A 9 14.20 29.91 1.55
C ASN A 9 13.03 29.79 2.54
N GLY A 10 13.09 28.82 3.45
CA GLY A 10 12.06 28.59 4.47
C GLY A 10 10.75 27.98 3.95
N ARG A 11 10.70 27.58 2.68
CA ARG A 11 9.55 26.87 2.08
C ARG A 11 9.93 25.45 1.72
N ILE A 12 9.01 24.52 1.90
CA ILE A 12 9.16 23.15 1.42
C ILE A 12 9.00 23.17 -0.09
N ILE A 13 9.99 22.63 -0.79
CA ILE A 13 9.98 22.55 -2.26
C ILE A 13 9.94 21.10 -2.76
N ASP A 14 10.30 20.14 -1.91
CA ASP A 14 10.27 18.72 -2.25
C ASP A 14 10.15 17.87 -0.99
N PHE A 15 9.78 16.60 -1.15
CA PHE A 15 9.76 15.61 -0.08
C PHE A 15 10.09 14.21 -0.61
N ASP A 16 10.76 13.42 0.21
CA ASP A 16 11.11 12.03 -0.10
C ASP A 16 10.46 11.11 0.93
N LEU A 17 9.67 10.17 0.42
CA LEU A 17 9.03 9.12 1.22
C LEU A 17 9.96 7.90 1.27
N PRO A 18 9.95 7.14 2.38
CA PRO A 18 10.57 5.83 2.39
C PRO A 18 10.08 4.98 1.21
N ILE A 19 11.01 4.28 0.57
CA ILE A 19 10.72 3.45 -0.63
C ILE A 19 9.63 2.41 -0.31
N THR A 20 9.63 1.88 0.90
CA THR A 20 8.66 0.90 1.36
C THR A 20 7.82 1.51 2.49
N VAL A 21 6.51 1.46 2.31
CA VAL A 21 5.53 1.91 3.30
C VAL A 21 4.69 0.72 3.76
N ARG A 22 4.41 0.66 5.07
CA ARG A 22 3.47 -0.30 5.65
C ARG A 22 2.13 0.39 5.79
N LEU A 23 1.09 -0.17 5.18
CA LEU A 23 -0.28 0.33 5.26
C LEU A 23 -1.24 -0.81 5.56
N THR A 24 -2.26 -0.52 6.36
CA THR A 24 -3.31 -1.50 6.68
C THR A 24 -4.41 -1.47 5.61
N VAL A 25 -4.88 -2.65 5.19
CA VAL A 25 -6.01 -2.80 4.28
C VAL A 25 -7.31 -2.51 5.02
N THR A 26 -8.08 -1.52 4.57
CA THR A 26 -9.36 -1.12 5.17
C THR A 26 -10.57 -1.68 4.43
N ASP A 27 -10.43 -2.00 3.15
CA ASP A 27 -11.52 -2.57 2.35
C ASP A 27 -10.94 -3.41 1.19
N THR A 28 -11.56 -4.55 0.89
CA THR A 28 -11.21 -5.39 -0.26
C THR A 28 -12.32 -6.41 -0.47
N ASP A 29 -12.53 -6.82 -1.73
CA ASP A 29 -13.55 -7.82 -2.04
C ASP A 29 -13.30 -9.13 -1.28
N PRO A 30 -14.35 -9.75 -0.69
CA PRO A 30 -14.25 -11.08 -0.12
C PRO A 30 -13.83 -12.04 -1.23
N GLY A 31 -12.67 -12.70 -1.05
CA GLY A 31 -12.05 -13.50 -2.10
C GLY A 31 -13.00 -14.52 -2.71
N GLN A 32 -12.88 -14.77 -4.02
CA GLN A 32 -13.67 -15.80 -4.70
C GLN A 32 -13.52 -17.15 -3.97
N GLY A 33 -14.66 -17.77 -3.66
CA GLY A 33 -14.73 -19.04 -2.92
C GLY A 33 -13.83 -20.15 -3.49
N ASP A 34 -13.15 -20.85 -2.57
CA ASP A 34 -12.46 -22.14 -2.69
C ASP A 34 -11.46 -22.38 -3.84
N SER A 35 -11.12 -21.38 -4.65
CA SER A 35 -10.08 -21.52 -5.67
C SER A 35 -8.91 -20.60 -5.35
N ALA A 36 -8.00 -21.08 -4.51
CA ALA A 36 -6.69 -20.47 -4.23
C ALA A 36 -5.73 -20.50 -5.45
N GLN A 37 -6.22 -20.24 -6.66
CA GLN A 37 -5.40 -20.13 -7.86
C GLN A 37 -5.12 -18.65 -8.16
N GLY A 38 -4.05 -18.13 -7.57
CA GLY A 38 -3.15 -17.14 -8.21
C GLY A 38 -3.74 -15.81 -8.72
N GLY A 39 -4.89 -15.37 -8.23
CA GLY A 39 -5.50 -14.09 -8.62
C GLY A 39 -4.91 -12.89 -7.88
N THR A 40 -5.09 -11.70 -8.47
CA THR A 40 -4.96 -10.42 -7.76
C THR A 40 -6.31 -9.74 -7.70
N LYS A 41 -6.54 -8.95 -6.66
CA LYS A 41 -7.76 -8.19 -6.42
C LYS A 41 -7.41 -6.76 -5.97
N PRO A 42 -8.28 -5.78 -6.21
CA PRO A 42 -8.11 -4.45 -5.64
C PRO A 42 -8.32 -4.48 -4.12
N ALA A 43 -7.53 -3.69 -3.40
CA ALA A 43 -7.69 -3.42 -1.99
C ALA A 43 -7.46 -1.94 -1.71
N THR A 44 -8.33 -1.35 -0.90
CA THR A 44 -8.20 0.01 -0.38
C THR A 44 -7.43 -0.04 0.93
N VAL A 45 -6.39 0.77 1.05
CA VAL A 45 -5.61 0.92 2.28
C VAL A 45 -6.03 2.15 3.07
N GLU A 46 -5.56 2.28 4.31
CA GLU A 46 -5.92 3.36 5.25
C GLU A 46 -5.74 4.79 4.72
N THR A 47 -4.88 4.99 3.73
CA THR A 47 -4.69 6.30 3.07
C THR A 47 -5.77 6.62 2.03
N GLY A 48 -6.66 5.66 1.72
CA GLY A 48 -7.64 5.71 0.64
C GLY A 48 -7.10 5.31 -0.72
N ALA A 49 -5.81 4.96 -0.83
CA ALA A 49 -5.23 4.46 -2.09
C ALA A 49 -5.74 3.05 -2.40
N VAL A 50 -5.98 2.77 -3.69
CA VAL A 50 -6.35 1.45 -4.18
C VAL A 50 -5.12 0.78 -4.79
N VAL A 51 -4.78 -0.40 -4.28
CA VAL A 51 -3.62 -1.20 -4.73
C VAL A 51 -4.06 -2.60 -5.13
N THR A 52 -3.36 -3.18 -6.10
CA THR A 52 -3.58 -4.55 -6.54
C THR A 52 -2.81 -5.51 -5.63
N VAL A 53 -3.53 -6.36 -4.91
CA VAL A 53 -2.97 -7.30 -3.94
C VAL A 53 -3.33 -8.74 -4.30
N PRO A 54 -2.57 -9.75 -3.84
CA PRO A 54 -2.97 -11.15 -4.02
C PRO A 54 -4.34 -11.45 -3.38
N SER A 55 -5.10 -12.39 -3.97
CA SER A 55 -6.46 -12.71 -3.52
C SER A 55 -6.60 -13.14 -2.05
N PHE A 56 -5.51 -13.60 -1.42
CA PHE A 56 -5.48 -14.03 -0.02
C PHE A 56 -5.39 -12.88 1.00
N VAL A 57 -5.13 -11.64 0.56
CA VAL A 57 -5.05 -10.47 1.45
C VAL A 57 -6.47 -10.10 1.92
N ASN A 58 -6.63 -9.84 3.21
CA ASN A 58 -7.92 -9.53 3.82
C ASN A 58 -7.91 -8.14 4.49
N VAL A 59 -9.09 -7.64 4.81
CA VAL A 59 -9.24 -6.43 5.64
C VAL A 59 -8.56 -6.64 6.99
N GLY A 60 -7.79 -5.65 7.42
CA GLY A 60 -6.97 -5.68 8.64
C GLY A 60 -5.55 -6.21 8.43
N ASP A 61 -5.21 -6.71 7.24
CA ASP A 61 -3.84 -7.10 6.93
C ASP A 61 -2.94 -5.87 6.73
N ASP A 62 -1.76 -5.92 7.33
CA ASP A 62 -0.69 -4.98 7.02
C ASP A 62 0.08 -5.44 5.77
N ILE A 63 0.16 -4.56 4.78
CA ILE A 63 0.88 -4.81 3.52
C ILE A 63 2.00 -3.80 3.32
N LEU A 64 3.09 -4.25 2.70
CA LEU A 64 4.19 -3.41 2.26
C LEU A 64 3.95 -2.99 0.81
N ILE A 65 4.06 -1.70 0.55
CA ILE A 65 3.86 -1.09 -0.78
C ILE A 65 5.11 -0.29 -1.15
N ASP A 66 5.52 -0.37 -2.42
CA ASP A 66 6.53 0.54 -2.97
C ASP A 66 5.88 1.92 -3.22
N SER A 67 6.31 2.94 -2.47
CA SER A 67 5.71 4.28 -2.48
C SER A 67 5.90 5.04 -3.79
N ARG A 68 6.85 4.61 -4.64
CA ARG A 68 7.15 5.25 -5.93
C ARG A 68 6.23 4.71 -7.03
N THR A 69 5.86 3.44 -6.93
CA THR A 69 5.09 2.74 -7.97
C THR A 69 3.67 2.36 -7.55
N GLY A 70 3.37 2.39 -6.25
CA GLY A 70 2.10 1.93 -5.68
C GLY A 70 1.92 0.41 -5.71
N GLN A 71 2.98 -0.35 -5.99
CA GLN A 71 2.91 -1.81 -6.12
C GLN A 71 2.98 -2.51 -4.77
N TYR A 72 2.16 -3.54 -4.60
CA TYR A 72 2.27 -4.48 -3.50
C TYR A 72 3.63 -5.20 -3.56
N MET A 73 4.34 -5.25 -2.42
CA MET A 73 5.61 -5.94 -2.30
C MET A 73 5.46 -7.26 -1.52
N ASN A 74 4.92 -7.19 -0.30
CA ASN A 74 4.77 -8.35 0.58
C ASN A 74 3.72 -8.08 1.67
N ARG A 75 3.29 -9.14 2.35
CA ARG A 75 2.56 -9.06 3.62
C ARG A 75 3.58 -8.79 4.73
N ALA A 76 3.28 -7.85 5.61
CA ALA A 76 4.17 -7.42 6.69
C ALA A 76 4.16 -8.38 7.89
#